data_AF-A0A6A5QMI0-F1
#
_entry.id   AF-A0A6A5QMI0-F1
#
_cell.length_a   1.000
_cell.length_b   1.000
_cell.length_c   1.000
_cell.angle_alpha   90.00
_cell.angle_beta   90.00
_cell.angle_gamma   90.00
#
_symmetry.space_group_name_H-M   'P 1'
#
loop_
_entity.id
_entity.type
_entity.pdbx_description
1 polymer ?
#
loop_
_entity_poly.entity_id
_entity_poly.type
_entity_poly.pdbx_seq_one_letter_code
_entity_poly.pdbx_strand_id
1 'polypeptide(L)'
;MYRANRHPQDQPTDLERYGEAHIAGLFCQYPPMKDPKIVGKLNPNYDFWPMIEDAAQMSEKIDFFESHPGLLDQVVFGIACPELCHRGVKDVVDNRRLVALLLMRHFKKFGGLCLPPLEAGREAHAKNVKHVKADMAARREPTLVHYPNWYVWNV
;
A
#
# COMPACT_ATOMS: atom_id res chain seq x y z
N MET A 1 -4.68 -17.80 7.08
CA MET A 1 -4.70 -18.84 6.04
C MET A 1 -4.79 -18.13 4.70
N TYR A 2 -3.70 -18.10 3.93
CA TYR A 2 -3.63 -17.37 2.66
C TYR A 2 -4.40 -18.14 1.60
N ARG A 3 -5.49 -17.56 1.07
CA ARG A 3 -6.30 -18.17 0.01
C ARG A 3 -6.37 -17.21 -1.17
N ALA A 4 -6.34 -17.77 -2.37
CA ALA A 4 -6.67 -17.03 -3.56
C ALA A 4 -8.09 -16.46 -3.44
N ASN A 5 -8.29 -15.24 -3.96
CA ASN A 5 -9.59 -14.58 -3.94
C ASN A 5 -10.48 -15.20 -5.04
N ARG A 6 -11.15 -16.32 -4.70
CA ARG A 6 -11.99 -17.10 -5.62
C ARG A 6 -13.47 -16.86 -5.34
N HIS A 7 -14.29 -16.97 -6.38
CA HIS A 7 -15.72 -17.13 -6.15
C HIS A 7 -15.97 -18.51 -5.51
N PRO A 8 -16.95 -18.67 -4.59
CA PRO A 8 -17.20 -19.94 -3.90
C PRO A 8 -17.53 -21.14 -4.82
N GLN A 9 -17.77 -20.88 -6.10
CA GLN A 9 -18.17 -21.87 -7.11
C GLN A 9 -17.00 -22.27 -8.03
N ASP A 10 -15.87 -21.57 -7.97
CA ASP A 10 -14.73 -21.84 -8.85
C ASP A 10 -13.96 -23.07 -8.38
N GLN A 11 -13.59 -23.95 -9.32
CA GLN A 11 -12.70 -25.07 -8.99
C GLN A 11 -11.28 -24.56 -8.73
N PRO A 12 -10.57 -25.10 -7.73
CA PRO A 12 -9.16 -24.80 -7.52
C PRO A 12 -8.35 -25.25 -8.74
N THR A 13 -7.48 -24.38 -9.25
CA THR A 13 -6.43 -24.70 -10.22
C THR A 13 -5.45 -25.73 -9.63
N ASP A 14 -4.67 -26.42 -10.47
CA ASP A 14 -3.69 -27.41 -9.98
C ASP A 14 -2.62 -26.77 -9.09
N LEU A 15 -2.24 -25.51 -9.38
CA LEU A 15 -1.34 -24.74 -8.52
C LEU A 15 -2.00 -24.42 -7.16
N GLU A 16 -3.31 -24.16 -7.14
CA GLU A 16 -4.05 -23.98 -5.91
C GLU A 16 -4.21 -25.29 -5.15
N ARG A 17 -4.44 -26.43 -5.80
CA ARG A 17 -4.46 -27.75 -5.13
C ARG A 17 -3.10 -28.09 -4.51
N TYR A 18 -2.01 -27.68 -5.16
CA TYR A 18 -0.64 -27.87 -4.66
C TYR A 18 -0.27 -26.85 -3.57
N GLY A 19 -0.68 -25.60 -3.74
CA GLY A 19 -0.41 -24.46 -2.85
C GLY A 19 -1.40 -24.29 -1.69
N GLU A 20 -2.55 -24.97 -1.72
CA GLU A 20 -3.55 -25.05 -0.64
C GLU A 20 -3.00 -25.76 0.61
N ALA A 21 -1.88 -26.49 0.50
CA ALA A 21 -1.14 -26.94 1.66
C ALA A 21 -0.39 -25.78 2.35
N HIS A 22 0.32 -24.95 1.59
CA HIS A 22 0.85 -23.64 2.01
C HIS A 22 1.58 -22.94 0.83
N ILE A 23 1.46 -21.61 0.67
CA ILE A 23 2.34 -20.84 -0.24
C ILE A 23 3.83 -20.98 0.16
N ALA A 24 4.10 -21.37 1.41
CA ALA A 24 5.43 -21.73 1.87
C ALA A 24 5.99 -22.97 1.17
N GLY A 25 5.15 -23.93 0.77
CA GLY A 25 5.61 -25.09 -0.02
C GLY A 25 6.22 -24.66 -1.36
N LEU A 26 5.58 -23.69 -2.04
CA LEU A 26 6.11 -23.10 -3.26
C LEU A 26 7.44 -22.37 -3.01
N PHE A 27 7.50 -21.54 -1.96
CA PHE A 27 8.71 -20.80 -1.59
C PHE A 27 9.86 -21.68 -1.07
N CYS A 28 9.58 -22.83 -0.45
CA CYS A 28 10.63 -23.75 -0.04
C CYS A 28 11.19 -24.57 -1.23
N GLN A 29 10.41 -24.74 -2.29
CA GLN A 29 10.77 -25.60 -3.44
C GLN A 29 11.40 -24.84 -4.61
N TYR A 30 10.97 -23.62 -4.90
CA TYR A 30 11.28 -22.95 -6.18
C TYR A 30 12.27 -21.78 -6.16
N PRO A 31 12.33 -20.89 -5.14
CA PRO A 31 13.36 -19.87 -5.06
C PRO A 31 14.62 -20.40 -4.36
N PRO A 32 15.70 -20.71 -5.09
CA PRO A 32 17.01 -20.93 -4.47
C PRO A 32 17.53 -19.60 -3.88
N MET A 33 17.42 -19.40 -2.57
CA MET A 33 18.05 -18.22 -1.97
C MET A 33 19.56 -18.46 -1.87
N LYS A 34 20.32 -17.69 -2.65
CA LYS A 34 21.79 -17.63 -2.55
C LYS A 34 22.13 -16.98 -1.21
N ASP A 35 22.97 -17.63 -0.43
CA ASP A 35 23.49 -17.05 0.80
C ASP A 35 24.21 -15.73 0.45
N PRO A 36 23.74 -14.56 0.95
CA PRO A 36 24.36 -13.29 0.64
C PRO A 36 25.80 -13.19 1.17
N LYS A 37 26.20 -14.07 2.11
CA LYS A 37 27.56 -14.18 2.64
C LYS A 37 28.44 -15.16 1.86
N ILE A 38 27.86 -16.02 1.00
CA ILE A 38 28.59 -17.07 0.27
C ILE A 38 28.11 -17.14 -1.17
N VAL A 39 28.90 -16.58 -2.09
CA VAL A 39 28.62 -16.57 -3.53
C VAL A 39 28.40 -17.99 -4.04
N GLY A 40 27.21 -18.27 -4.56
CA GLY A 40 26.87 -19.52 -5.24
C GLY A 40 26.33 -20.64 -4.35
N LYS A 41 26.28 -20.48 -3.03
CA LYS A 41 25.70 -21.50 -2.13
C LYS A 41 24.22 -21.23 -1.91
N LEU A 42 23.39 -22.25 -2.15
CA LEU A 42 21.97 -22.22 -1.81
C LEU A 42 21.79 -22.47 -0.32
N ASN A 43 20.91 -21.73 0.34
CA ASN A 43 20.57 -21.95 1.74
C ASN A 43 19.36 -22.91 1.83
N PRO A 44 19.56 -24.20 2.17
CA PRO A 44 18.48 -25.19 2.20
C PRO A 44 17.49 -25.01 3.36
N ASN A 45 17.80 -24.15 4.35
CA ASN A 45 16.97 -23.91 5.53
C ASN A 45 16.53 -22.44 5.63
N TYR A 46 16.41 -21.74 4.50
CA TYR A 46 15.92 -20.37 4.53
C TYR A 46 14.45 -20.35 4.96
N ASP A 47 14.17 -19.63 6.04
CA ASP A 47 12.81 -19.45 6.53
C ASP A 47 12.10 -18.36 5.71
N PHE A 48 11.21 -18.79 4.82
CA PHE A 48 10.41 -17.88 3.99
C PHE A 48 9.16 -17.35 4.69
N TRP A 49 8.83 -17.82 5.90
CA TRP A 49 7.61 -17.43 6.60
C TRP A 49 7.50 -15.93 6.84
N PRO A 50 8.54 -15.22 7.33
CA PRO A 50 8.48 -13.77 7.49
C PRO A 50 8.21 -13.03 6.18
N MET A 51 8.83 -13.47 5.08
CA MET A 51 8.63 -12.87 3.76
C MET A 51 7.20 -13.08 3.25
N ILE A 52 6.62 -14.26 3.50
CA ILE A 52 5.25 -14.59 3.11
C ILE A 52 4.24 -13.76 3.91
N GLU A 53 4.45 -13.64 5.22
CA GLU A 53 3.62 -12.81 6.10
C GLU A 53 3.67 -11.33 5.68
N ASP A 54 4.87 -10.80 5.44
CA ASP A 54 5.05 -9.43 4.95
C ASP A 54 4.34 -9.20 3.61
N ALA A 55 4.48 -10.15 2.67
CA ALA A 55 3.84 -10.07 1.36
C ALA A 55 2.32 -10.10 1.46
N ALA A 56 1.76 -10.93 2.34
CA ALA A 56 0.33 -11.01 2.53
C ALA A 56 -0.25 -9.75 3.19
N GLN A 57 0.41 -9.23 4.24
CA GLN A 57 0.02 -7.95 4.85
C GLN A 57 0.09 -6.80 3.83
N MET A 58 1.10 -6.80 2.95
CA MET A 58 1.19 -5.82 1.88
C MET A 58 0.04 -5.96 0.87
N SER A 59 -0.31 -7.19 0.50
CA SER A 59 -1.43 -7.47 -0.40
C SER A 59 -2.76 -6.97 0.17
N GLU A 60 -3.05 -7.30 1.43
CA GLU A 60 -4.29 -6.84 2.10
C GLU A 60 -4.37 -5.32 2.15
N LYS A 61 -3.26 -4.63 2.44
CA LYS A 61 -3.21 -3.17 2.41
C LYS A 61 -3.47 -2.62 1.02
N ILE A 62 -2.91 -3.22 -0.03
CA ILE A 62 -3.18 -2.80 -1.40
C ILE A 62 -4.67 -2.91 -1.70
N ASP A 63 -5.31 -4.05 -1.42
CA ASP A 63 -6.73 -4.27 -1.68
C ASP A 63 -7.62 -3.28 -0.89
N PHE A 64 -7.24 -2.99 0.36
CA PHE A 64 -7.93 -2.01 1.19
C PHE A 64 -7.87 -0.58 0.61
N PHE A 65 -6.70 -0.14 0.14
CA PHE A 65 -6.55 1.18 -0.49
C PHE A 65 -7.22 1.24 -1.87
N GLU A 66 -7.27 0.14 -2.62
CA GLU A 66 -7.97 0.10 -3.91
C GLU A 66 -9.49 0.21 -3.78
N SER A 67 -10.04 -0.31 -2.67
CA SER A 67 -11.46 -0.17 -2.31
C SER A 67 -11.79 1.19 -1.68
N HIS A 68 -10.80 1.87 -1.09
CA HIS A 68 -10.94 3.18 -0.45
C HIS A 68 -9.91 4.20 -0.99
N PRO A 69 -10.02 4.61 -2.26
CA PRO A 69 -9.00 5.43 -2.92
C PRO A 69 -8.72 6.78 -2.23
N GLY A 70 -9.71 7.35 -1.53
CA GLY A 70 -9.54 8.59 -0.75
C GLY A 70 -8.58 8.47 0.44
N LEU A 71 -8.21 7.25 0.85
CA LEU A 71 -7.21 7.06 1.91
C LEU A 71 -5.79 7.36 1.43
N LEU A 72 -5.52 7.25 0.13
CA LEU A 72 -4.21 7.58 -0.42
C LEU A 72 -3.87 9.07 -0.22
N ASP A 73 -4.89 9.93 -0.21
CA ASP A 73 -4.73 11.35 0.08
C ASP A 73 -4.19 11.57 1.51
N GLN A 74 -4.64 10.75 2.48
CA GLN A 74 -4.13 10.79 3.85
C GLN A 74 -2.66 10.38 3.92
N VAL A 75 -2.27 9.36 3.14
CA VAL A 75 -0.88 8.90 3.06
C VAL A 75 0.00 10.00 2.47
N VAL A 76 -0.41 10.60 1.36
CA VAL A 76 0.34 11.69 0.72
C VAL A 76 0.46 12.90 1.65
N PHE A 77 -0.62 13.26 2.34
CA PHE A 77 -0.58 14.33 3.32
C PHE A 77 0.33 14.00 4.51
N GLY A 78 0.30 12.77 5.03
CA GLY A 78 1.18 12.33 6.10
C GLY A 78 2.67 12.32 5.72
N ILE A 79 3.00 12.10 4.44
CA ILE A 79 4.37 12.26 3.92
C ILE A 79 4.81 13.73 3.93
N ALA A 80 3.92 14.62 3.48
CA ALA A 80 4.21 16.06 3.38
C ALA A 80 4.20 16.79 4.74
N CYS A 81 3.37 16.33 5.68
CA CYS A 81 3.21 16.88 7.02
C CYS A 81 3.26 15.76 8.08
N PRO A 82 4.45 15.18 8.37
CA PRO A 82 4.59 14.05 9.29
C PRO A 82 4.02 14.29 10.69
N GLU A 83 4.06 15.53 11.16
CA GLU A 83 3.54 15.96 12.46
C GLU A 83 2.00 16.01 12.52
N LEU A 84 1.34 16.08 11.37
CA LEU A 84 -0.11 16.09 11.22
C LEU A 84 -0.65 14.75 10.67
N CYS A 85 0.21 13.74 10.56
CA CYS A 85 -0.14 12.45 10.00
C CYS A 85 -1.20 11.74 10.86
N HIS A 86 -2.28 11.28 10.22
CA HIS A 86 -3.30 10.49 10.89
C HIS A 86 -2.72 9.13 11.32
N ARG A 87 -2.93 8.74 12.59
CA ARG A 87 -2.31 7.53 13.17
C ARG A 87 -2.63 6.26 12.39
N GLY A 88 -3.84 6.16 11.85
CA GLY A 88 -4.32 5.01 11.08
C GLY A 88 -3.64 4.77 9.73
N VAL A 89 -2.81 5.70 9.24
CA VAL A 89 -2.04 5.52 7.99
C VAL A 89 -0.52 5.63 8.20
N LYS A 90 -0.08 5.80 9.45
CA LYS A 90 1.33 6.09 9.76
C LYS A 90 2.26 4.93 9.35
N ASP A 91 1.84 3.71 9.60
CA ASP A 91 2.55 2.49 9.20
C ASP A 91 2.72 2.38 7.67
N VAL A 92 1.73 2.90 6.91
CA VAL A 92 1.81 2.97 5.44
C VAL A 92 2.77 4.06 5.01
N VAL A 93 2.69 5.26 5.62
CA VAL A 93 3.60 6.39 5.35
C VAL A 93 5.06 6.00 5.56
N ASP A 94 5.35 5.24 6.62
CA ASP A 94 6.72 4.80 6.93
C ASP A 94 7.22 3.71 5.96
N ASN A 95 6.32 3.03 5.22
CA ASN A 95 6.64 2.01 4.23
C ASN A 95 6.73 2.58 2.80
N ARG A 96 7.90 3.12 2.45
CA ARG A 96 8.16 3.72 1.11
C ARG A 96 7.82 2.80 -0.07
N ARG A 97 8.02 1.48 0.06
CA ARG A 97 7.72 0.53 -1.02
C ARG A 97 6.22 0.42 -1.25
N LEU A 98 5.45 0.29 -0.17
CA LEU A 98 3.99 0.26 -0.25
C LEU A 98 3.44 1.58 -0.79
N VAL A 99 3.93 2.73 -0.31
CA VAL A 99 3.54 4.05 -0.84
C VAL A 99 3.75 4.13 -2.35
N ALA A 100 4.92 3.74 -2.85
CA ALA A 100 5.22 3.75 -4.28
C ALA A 100 4.25 2.86 -5.07
N LEU A 101 3.97 1.65 -4.58
CA LEU A 101 3.00 0.74 -5.21
C LEU A 101 1.60 1.35 -5.25
N LEU A 102 1.13 1.93 -4.15
CA LEU A 102 -0.19 2.55 -4.08
C LEU A 102 -0.32 3.74 -5.05
N LEU A 103 0.69 4.63 -5.10
CA LEU A 103 0.72 5.76 -6.03
C LEU A 103 0.72 5.30 -7.49
N MET A 104 1.53 4.29 -7.84
CA MET A 104 1.57 3.73 -9.19
C MET A 104 0.22 3.12 -9.60
N ARG A 105 -0.43 2.39 -8.69
CA ARG A 105 -1.74 1.78 -8.96
C ARG A 105 -2.84 2.84 -9.08
N HIS A 106 -2.83 3.86 -8.21
CA HIS A 106 -3.74 4.99 -8.31
C HIS A 106 -3.57 5.77 -9.61
N PHE A 107 -2.33 6.01 -10.04
CA PHE A 107 -2.04 6.64 -11.34
C PHE A 107 -2.64 5.84 -12.50
N LYS A 108 -2.46 4.51 -12.50
CA LYS A 108 -3.04 3.64 -13.54
C LYS A 108 -4.57 3.66 -13.58
N LYS A 109 -5.23 3.77 -12.42
CA LYS A 109 -6.70 3.71 -12.31
C LYS A 109 -7.38 5.07 -12.50
N PHE A 110 -6.74 6.14 -12.02
CA PHE A 110 -7.33 7.47 -11.88
C PHE A 110 -6.46 8.59 -12.47
N GLY A 111 -5.44 8.30 -13.29
CA GLY A 111 -4.59 9.31 -13.91
C GLY A 111 -3.65 10.08 -12.95
N GLY A 112 -3.70 9.79 -11.66
CA GLY A 112 -2.84 10.38 -10.63
C GLY A 112 -3.51 11.48 -9.82
N LEU A 113 -2.83 11.90 -8.76
CA LEU A 113 -3.23 13.00 -7.89
C LEU A 113 -2.58 14.30 -8.34
N CYS A 114 -3.33 15.40 -8.27
CA CYS A 114 -2.78 16.74 -8.41
C CYS A 114 -2.09 17.15 -7.10
N LEU A 115 -0.78 16.95 -7.05
CA LEU A 115 0.06 17.25 -5.90
C LEU A 115 0.89 18.53 -6.13
N PRO A 116 1.43 19.16 -5.07
CA PRO A 116 2.49 20.14 -5.24
C PRO A 116 3.63 19.56 -6.10
N PRO A 117 4.21 20.31 -7.08
CA PRO A 117 4.20 21.78 -7.22
C PRO A 117 3.10 22.35 -8.14
N LEU A 118 2.02 21.62 -8.44
CA LEU A 118 0.92 22.19 -9.22
C LEU A 118 0.16 23.23 -8.38
N GLU A 119 -0.38 24.27 -9.03
CA GLU A 119 -1.13 25.33 -8.35
C GLU A 119 -2.34 24.79 -7.57
N ALA A 120 -3.22 24.04 -8.24
CA ALA A 120 -4.36 23.39 -7.58
C ALA A 120 -3.94 22.45 -6.45
N GLY A 121 -2.81 21.76 -6.60
CA GLY A 121 -2.23 20.91 -5.55
C GLY A 121 -1.76 21.71 -4.35
N ARG A 122 -1.13 22.87 -4.55
CA ARG A 122 -0.73 23.79 -3.48
C ARG A 122 -1.93 24.36 -2.72
N GLU A 123 -2.98 24.77 -3.44
CA GLU A 123 -4.20 25.29 -2.83
C GLU A 123 -4.91 24.24 -1.97
N ALA A 124 -5.10 23.03 -2.53
CA ALA A 124 -5.66 21.91 -1.80
C ALA A 124 -4.82 21.56 -0.56
N HIS A 125 -3.49 21.52 -0.71
CA HIS A 125 -2.57 21.24 0.39
C HIS A 125 -2.69 22.27 1.52
N ALA A 126 -2.65 23.58 1.19
CA ALA A 126 -2.77 24.64 2.19
C ALA A 126 -4.11 24.60 2.93
N LYS A 127 -5.21 24.31 2.22
CA LYS A 127 -6.55 24.12 2.80
C LYS A 127 -6.56 22.93 3.78
N ASN A 128 -6.02 21.79 3.36
CA ASN A 128 -5.93 20.59 4.17
C ASN A 128 -5.13 20.83 5.46
N VAL A 129 -3.95 21.47 5.37
CA VAL A 129 -3.13 21.83 6.54
C VAL A 129 -3.92 22.70 7.52
N LYS A 130 -4.62 23.73 7.02
CA LYS A 130 -5.42 24.63 7.86
C LYS A 130 -6.53 23.89 8.61
N HIS A 131 -7.27 23.02 7.92
CA HIS A 131 -8.37 22.26 8.53
C HIS A 131 -7.87 21.25 9.57
N VAL A 132 -6.86 20.46 9.24
CA VAL A 132 -6.31 19.45 10.15
C VAL A 132 -5.74 20.10 11.41
N LYS A 133 -5.00 21.20 11.28
CA LYS A 133 -4.49 21.95 12.45
C LYS A 133 -5.62 22.48 13.33
N ALA A 134 -6.70 22.99 12.73
CA ALA A 134 -7.85 23.50 13.48
C ALA A 134 -8.57 22.37 14.24
N ASP A 135 -8.74 21.20 13.62
CA ASP A 135 -9.37 20.05 14.28
C ASP A 135 -8.52 19.50 15.43
N MET A 136 -7.21 19.38 15.23
CA MET A 136 -6.29 18.96 16.28
C MET A 136 -6.26 19.94 17.45
N ALA A 137 -6.24 21.25 17.19
CA ALA A 137 -6.31 22.27 18.23
C ALA A 137 -7.63 22.20 19.03
N ALA A 138 -8.73 21.83 18.36
CA ALA A 138 -10.03 21.60 18.98
C ALA A 138 -10.19 20.21 19.62
N ARG A 139 -9.14 19.36 19.62
CA ARG A 139 -9.16 17.96 20.09
C ARG A 139 -10.25 17.11 19.42
N ARG A 140 -10.53 17.37 18.15
CA ARG A 140 -11.45 16.58 17.32
C ARG A 140 -10.67 15.57 16.47
N GLU A 141 -11.36 14.54 16.01
CA GLU A 141 -10.85 13.67 14.95
C GLU A 141 -10.55 14.53 13.71
N PRO A 142 -9.32 14.48 13.15
CA PRO A 142 -8.96 15.26 11.99
C PRO A 142 -9.84 14.92 10.78
N THR A 143 -10.35 15.96 10.11
CA THR A 143 -11.06 15.78 8.85
C THR A 143 -10.16 15.07 7.83
N LEU A 144 -10.74 14.12 7.08
CA LEU A 144 -10.04 13.46 5.97
C LEU A 144 -9.63 14.50 4.93
N VAL A 145 -8.34 14.53 4.61
CA VAL A 145 -7.80 15.35 3.53
C VAL A 145 -8.22 14.84 2.16
N HIS A 146 -8.27 15.72 1.16
CA HIS A 146 -8.53 15.32 -0.21
C HIS A 146 -7.66 16.11 -1.20
N TYR A 147 -7.16 15.44 -2.24
CA TYR A 147 -6.50 16.06 -3.39
C TYR A 147 -7.29 15.78 -4.67
N PRO A 148 -7.38 16.75 -5.61
CA PRO A 148 -8.06 16.52 -6.87
C PRO A 148 -7.31 15.49 -7.72
N ASN A 149 -8.04 14.66 -8.46
CA ASN A 149 -7.44 13.76 -9.47
C ASN A 149 -7.06 14.53 -10.74
N TRP A 150 -6.03 14.05 -11.44
CA TRP A 150 -5.51 14.71 -12.65
C TRP A 150 -6.53 14.82 -13.78
N TYR A 151 -7.37 13.80 -14.01
CA TYR A 151 -8.36 13.82 -15.10
C TYR A 151 -9.52 14.81 -14.89
N VAL A 152 -9.66 15.40 -13.70
CA VAL A 152 -10.66 16.46 -13.47
C VAL A 152 -10.32 17.72 -14.27
N TRP A 153 -9.06 17.84 -14.68
CA TRP A 153 -8.56 18.88 -15.56
C TRP A 153 -8.59 18.36 -17.00
N ASN A 154 -9.74 18.52 -17.68
CA ASN A 154 -9.78 18.42 -19.14
C ASN A 154 -8.89 19.53 -19.72
N VAL A 155 -7.68 19.18 -20.14
CA VAL A 155 -6.84 20.00 -21.03
C VAL A 155 -7.15 19.61 -22.46
#